data_AF-A0A533BDB2-F1
#
_entry.id   AF-A0A533BDB2-F1
#
_cell.length_a   1.000
_cell.length_b   1.000
_cell.length_c   1.000
_cell.angle_alpha   90.00
_cell.angle_beta   90.00
_cell.angle_gamma   90.00
#
_symmetry.space_group_name_H-M   'P 1'
#
loop_
_entity.id
_entity.type
_entity.pdbx_description
1 polymer ?
#
loop_
_entity_poly.entity_id
_entity_poly.type
_entity_poly.pdbx_seq_one_letter_code
_entity_poly.pdbx_strand_id
1 'polypeptide(L)'
;MKTVMFLASVLIGLVLLLGGCADRIEQRLRQVQKELEQVLWTEFLDGDIRMQQASDQLTVVITERLLFDAGSHEIKPDGIEVLKQMGVLFKAASFKEIRVAGHADKASVSDHSNKYFEKLALCKARATQTVRVLKENGLDSQNVILEWYGDIRPIASNETEEGRKMNRRIEILLYAETV
;
A
#
# COMPACT_ATOMS: atom_id res chain seq x y z
N MET A 1 24.58 -57.24 -31.66
CA MET A 1 23.28 -56.77 -32.17
C MET A 1 22.85 -55.56 -31.35
N LYS A 2 22.75 -54.39 -32.02
CA LYS A 2 21.98 -53.16 -31.71
C LYS A 2 22.26 -52.49 -30.35
N THR A 3 23.05 -51.41 -30.29
CA THR A 3 22.68 -50.01 -30.65
C THR A 3 21.46 -49.53 -29.85
N VAL A 4 21.64 -48.61 -28.89
CA VAL A 4 21.06 -47.25 -28.89
C VAL A 4 21.85 -46.39 -27.89
N MET A 5 22.35 -45.27 -28.42
CA MET A 5 22.97 -44.12 -27.77
C MET A 5 21.95 -42.97 -27.89
N PHE A 6 21.56 -42.31 -26.79
CA PHE A 6 20.97 -40.95 -26.78
C PHE A 6 21.14 -40.41 -25.34
N LEU A 7 22.16 -39.60 -25.05
CA LEU A 7 22.12 -38.13 -25.08
C LEU A 7 20.86 -37.55 -24.44
N ALA A 8 20.94 -37.25 -23.14
CA ALA A 8 20.11 -36.26 -22.47
C ALA A 8 20.97 -35.46 -21.48
N SER A 9 22.06 -34.91 -22.01
CA SER A 9 22.78 -33.79 -21.38
C SER A 9 22.04 -32.51 -21.78
N VAL A 10 21.89 -31.59 -20.82
CA VAL A 10 21.43 -30.20 -21.01
C VAL A 10 19.91 -29.99 -21.09
N LEU A 11 19.20 -30.08 -19.96
CA LEU A 11 17.93 -29.35 -19.77
C LEU A 11 17.52 -29.10 -18.30
N ILE A 12 18.47 -29.03 -17.37
CA ILE A 12 18.22 -28.62 -15.97
C ILE A 12 18.83 -27.23 -15.67
N GLY A 13 19.55 -26.62 -16.61
CA GLY A 13 20.28 -25.37 -16.39
C GLY A 13 19.50 -24.06 -16.53
N LEU A 14 18.25 -24.06 -17.02
CA LEU A 14 17.53 -22.81 -17.36
C LEU A 14 16.45 -22.39 -16.34
N VAL A 15 16.11 -23.25 -15.37
CA VAL A 15 15.08 -22.93 -14.34
C VAL A 15 15.66 -22.16 -13.15
N LEU A 16 16.99 -22.11 -12.97
CA LEU A 16 17.62 -21.49 -11.79
C LEU A 16 17.96 -20.00 -11.93
N LEU A 17 17.79 -19.39 -13.10
CA LEU A 17 18.07 -17.95 -13.27
C LEU A 17 16.87 -17.04 -12.98
N LEU A 18 15.64 -17.59 -12.97
CA LEU A 18 14.43 -16.80 -12.69
C LEU A 18 14.08 -16.73 -11.19
N GLY A 19 14.52 -17.70 -10.38
CA GLY A 19 14.24 -17.72 -8.93
C GLY A 19 14.95 -16.62 -8.14
N GLY A 20 16.21 -16.31 -8.49
CA GLY A 20 17.03 -15.38 -7.70
C GLY A 20 16.60 -13.91 -7.74
N CYS A 21 15.88 -13.48 -8.78
CA CYS A 21 15.38 -12.09 -8.88
C CYS A 21 14.11 -11.90 -8.04
N ALA A 22 13.14 -12.81 -8.20
CA ALA A 22 11.93 -12.81 -7.39
C ALA A 22 12.27 -12.89 -5.88
N ASP A 23 13.19 -13.77 -5.51
CA ASP A 23 13.65 -13.91 -4.11
C ASP A 23 14.31 -12.62 -3.58
N ARG A 24 15.11 -11.92 -4.40
CA ARG A 24 15.78 -10.67 -4.00
C ARG A 24 14.79 -9.53 -3.80
N ILE A 25 13.78 -9.42 -4.67
CA ILE A 25 12.72 -8.42 -4.54
C ILE A 25 11.94 -8.66 -3.27
N GLU A 26 11.54 -9.91 -3.02
CA GLU A 26 10.85 -10.28 -1.80
C GLU A 26 11.66 -9.93 -0.55
N GLN A 27 12.96 -10.26 -0.54
CA GLN A 27 13.86 -9.92 0.57
C GLN A 27 13.97 -8.41 0.80
N ARG A 28 14.08 -7.61 -0.28
CA ARG A 28 14.12 -6.15 -0.17
C ARG A 28 12.81 -5.61 0.42
N LEU A 29 11.67 -6.08 -0.06
CA LEU A 29 10.36 -5.66 0.46
C LEU A 29 10.18 -6.06 1.93
N ARG A 30 10.62 -7.27 2.32
CA ARG A 30 10.65 -7.70 3.73
C ARG A 30 11.50 -6.78 4.58
N GLN A 31 12.63 -6.32 4.06
CA GLN A 31 13.52 -5.39 4.77
C GLN A 31 12.84 -4.03 4.98
N VAL A 32 12.24 -3.47 3.93
CA VAL A 32 11.48 -2.20 4.04
C VAL A 32 10.32 -2.34 5.01
N GLN A 33 9.58 -3.46 4.97
CA GLN A 33 8.50 -3.74 5.92
C GLN A 33 9.03 -3.73 7.35
N LYS A 34 10.14 -4.43 7.63
CA LYS A 34 10.74 -4.44 8.97
C LYS A 34 11.19 -3.06 9.45
N GLU A 35 11.79 -2.26 8.57
CA GLU A 35 12.21 -0.90 8.91
C GLU A 35 11.00 0.00 9.23
N LEU A 36 9.93 -0.12 8.46
CA LEU A 36 8.67 0.56 8.75
C LEU A 36 8.08 0.11 10.09
N GLU A 37 8.05 -1.19 10.38
CA GLU A 37 7.58 -1.75 11.66
C GLU A 37 8.38 -1.24 12.86
N GLN A 38 9.71 -1.09 12.68
CA GLN A 38 10.58 -0.57 13.74
C GLN A 38 10.37 0.91 14.00
N VAL A 39 10.21 1.71 12.94
CA VAL A 39 10.11 3.17 13.04
C VAL A 39 8.70 3.60 13.46
N LEU A 40 7.66 2.88 13.03
CA LEU A 40 6.24 3.17 13.28
C LEU A 40 5.62 2.20 14.30
N TRP A 41 6.44 1.72 15.24
CA TRP A 41 6.07 0.66 16.17
C TRP A 41 4.78 0.94 16.94
N THR A 42 4.59 2.17 17.41
CA THR A 42 3.41 2.59 18.17
C THR A 42 2.14 2.45 17.33
N GLU A 43 2.17 2.94 16.09
CA GLU A 43 1.04 2.92 15.18
C GLU A 43 0.68 1.49 14.73
N PHE A 44 1.68 0.59 14.67
CA PHE A 44 1.45 -0.85 14.47
C PHE A 44 0.74 -1.48 15.67
N LEU A 45 1.20 -1.21 16.89
CA LEU A 45 0.58 -1.74 18.11
C LEU A 45 -0.85 -1.24 18.31
N ASP A 46 -1.10 0.03 17.99
CA ASP A 46 -2.44 0.63 18.08
C ASP A 46 -3.39 0.15 16.97
N GLY A 47 -2.88 -0.64 16.02
CA GLY A 47 -3.62 -1.21 14.90
C GLY A 47 -3.98 -0.19 13.82
N ASP A 48 -3.32 0.96 13.81
CA ASP A 48 -3.54 2.05 12.86
C ASP A 48 -2.77 1.88 11.56
N ILE A 49 -1.69 1.10 11.59
CA ILE A 49 -0.97 0.70 10.39
C ILE A 49 -0.95 -0.82 10.29
N ARG A 50 -1.23 -1.32 9.09
CA ARG A 50 -1.05 -2.74 8.73
C ARG A 50 -0.29 -2.82 7.43
N MET A 51 0.54 -3.85 7.31
CA MET A 51 1.28 -4.11 6.08
C MET A 51 1.07 -5.53 5.61
N GLN A 52 0.95 -5.68 4.30
CA GLN A 52 0.89 -6.97 3.66
C GLN A 52 1.82 -6.98 2.45
N GLN A 53 2.69 -7.97 2.40
CA GLN A 53 3.55 -8.22 1.24
C GLN A 53 2.93 -9.30 0.36
N ALA A 54 3.04 -9.12 -0.96
CA ALA A 54 2.71 -10.12 -1.96
C ALA A 54 3.70 -10.02 -3.12
N SER A 55 4.50 -11.07 -3.36
CA SER A 55 5.46 -11.16 -4.47
C SER A 55 6.32 -9.88 -4.66
N ASP A 56 5.95 -9.02 -5.60
CA ASP A 56 6.64 -7.78 -5.99
C ASP A 56 6.03 -6.51 -5.39
N GLN A 57 5.10 -6.64 -4.45
CA GLN A 57 4.33 -5.55 -3.87
C GLN A 57 4.37 -5.55 -2.33
N LEU A 58 4.44 -4.34 -1.76
CA LEU A 58 4.12 -4.07 -0.36
C LEU A 58 2.92 -3.13 -0.29
N THR A 59 1.86 -3.56 0.41
CA THR A 59 0.68 -2.73 0.69
C THR A 59 0.73 -2.25 2.13
N VAL A 60 0.67 -0.94 2.31
CA VAL A 60 0.54 -0.27 3.61
C VAL A 60 -0.87 0.26 3.74
N VAL A 61 -1.59 -0.19 4.77
CA VAL A 61 -2.95 0.25 5.10
C VAL A 61 -2.88 1.13 6.33
N ILE A 62 -3.40 2.35 6.22
CA ILE A 62 -3.38 3.36 7.28
C ILE A 62 -4.80 3.79 7.60
N THR A 63 -5.21 3.71 8.86
CA THR A 63 -6.57 4.11 9.27
C THR A 63 -6.80 5.61 9.07
N GLU A 64 -8.05 5.99 8.81
CA GLU A 64 -8.45 7.39 8.74
C GLU A 64 -8.09 8.13 10.04
N ARG A 65 -8.37 7.55 11.21
CA ARG A 65 -8.22 8.24 12.51
C ARG A 65 -6.79 8.67 12.82
N LEU A 66 -5.80 7.95 12.26
CA LEU A 66 -4.40 8.32 12.41
C LEU A 66 -4.10 9.59 11.60
N LEU A 67 -4.57 9.62 10.35
CA LEU A 67 -4.22 10.68 9.39
C LEU A 67 -5.15 11.89 9.43
N PHE A 68 -6.45 11.73 9.71
CA PHE A 68 -7.47 12.75 9.50
C PHE A 68 -8.49 12.78 10.64
N ASP A 69 -9.09 13.95 10.85
CA ASP A 69 -10.34 14.06 11.58
C ASP A 69 -11.53 13.63 10.71
N ALA A 70 -12.64 13.26 11.35
CA ALA A 70 -13.85 12.83 10.67
C ALA A 70 -14.35 13.92 9.70
N GLY A 71 -14.55 13.55 8.42
CA GLY A 71 -14.98 14.47 7.37
C GLY A 71 -13.91 15.44 6.85
N SER A 72 -12.70 15.43 7.42
CA SER A 72 -11.59 16.28 6.98
C SER A 72 -10.65 15.56 6.02
N HIS A 73 -9.97 16.32 5.16
CA HIS A 73 -8.83 15.87 4.36
C HIS A 73 -7.52 16.53 4.79
N GLU A 74 -7.54 17.40 5.79
CA GLU A 74 -6.32 17.96 6.38
C GLU A 74 -5.64 16.89 7.24
N ILE A 75 -4.35 16.67 6.96
CA ILE A 75 -3.58 15.65 7.69
C ILE A 75 -3.20 16.21 9.05
N LYS A 76 -3.48 15.43 10.10
CA LYS A 76 -3.13 15.75 11.49
C LYS A 76 -1.60 15.82 11.66
N PRO A 77 -1.09 16.58 12.64
CA PRO A 77 0.35 16.66 12.92
C PRO A 77 1.02 15.28 13.09
N ASP A 78 0.41 14.38 13.87
CA ASP A 78 0.94 13.03 14.07
C ASP A 78 0.98 12.23 12.74
N GLY A 79 -0.06 12.37 11.91
CA GLY A 79 -0.13 11.77 10.59
C GLY A 79 0.94 12.31 9.62
N ILE A 80 1.32 13.59 9.75
CA ILE A 80 2.42 14.18 8.98
C ILE A 80 3.75 13.52 9.35
N GLU A 81 4.04 13.33 10.64
CA GLU A 81 5.28 12.69 11.07
C GLU A 81 5.37 11.23 10.62
N VAL A 82 4.25 10.48 10.68
CA VAL A 82 4.16 9.12 10.13
C VAL A 82 4.48 9.11 8.63
N LEU A 83 3.81 9.96 7.84
CA LEU A 83 4.02 10.01 6.39
C LEU A 83 5.41 10.50 6.01
N LYS A 84 6.03 11.36 6.83
CA LYS A 84 7.41 11.80 6.64
C LYS A 84 8.41 10.65 6.80
N GLN A 85 8.25 9.84 7.84
CA GLN A 85 9.08 8.65 8.04
C GLN A 85 8.92 7.65 6.89
N MET A 86 7.68 7.44 6.42
CA MET A 86 7.41 6.63 5.23
C MET A 86 8.08 7.18 3.97
N GLY A 87 7.98 8.50 3.72
CA GLY A 87 8.55 9.15 2.53
C GLY A 87 10.06 8.94 2.40
N VAL A 88 10.80 9.03 3.51
CA VAL A 88 12.25 8.77 3.55
C VAL A 88 12.57 7.32 3.19
N LEU A 89 11.83 6.36 3.77
CA LEU A 89 12.03 4.93 3.49
C LEU A 89 11.65 4.56 2.05
N PHE A 90 10.56 5.12 1.53
CA PHE A 90 10.12 4.88 0.15
C PHE A 90 11.13 5.42 -0.86
N LYS A 91 11.76 6.56 -0.57
CA LYS A 91 12.86 7.09 -1.37
C LYS A 91 14.04 6.12 -1.42
N ALA A 92 14.46 5.61 -0.26
CA ALA A 92 15.59 4.69 -0.18
C ALA A 92 15.32 3.35 -0.90
N ALA A 93 14.07 2.90 -0.90
CA ALA A 93 13.65 1.64 -1.51
C ALA A 93 13.52 1.69 -3.05
N SER A 94 13.41 2.89 -3.65
CA SER A 94 13.30 3.11 -5.10
C SER A 94 12.22 2.24 -5.77
N PHE A 95 10.95 2.49 -5.41
CA PHE A 95 9.80 1.81 -6.01
C PHE A 95 9.54 2.27 -7.44
N LYS A 96 9.17 1.32 -8.32
CA LYS A 96 8.82 1.57 -9.73
C LYS A 96 7.49 2.30 -9.87
N GLU A 97 6.55 2.00 -9.00
CA GLU A 97 5.21 2.59 -9.00
C GLU A 97 4.71 2.66 -7.57
N ILE A 98 4.06 3.78 -7.24
CA ILE A 98 3.38 3.95 -5.96
C ILE A 98 1.95 4.36 -6.25
N ARG A 99 0.99 3.61 -5.72
CA ARG A 99 -0.42 3.99 -5.78
C ARG A 99 -0.89 4.40 -4.40
N VAL A 100 -1.67 5.47 -4.33
CA VAL A 100 -2.30 5.92 -3.09
C VAL A 100 -3.80 5.96 -3.30
N ALA A 101 -4.51 5.11 -2.57
CA ALA A 101 -5.95 4.91 -2.70
C ALA A 101 -6.70 5.39 -1.47
N GLY A 102 -7.72 6.23 -1.68
CA GLY A 102 -8.66 6.64 -0.63
C GLY A 102 -9.91 5.77 -0.55
N HIS A 103 -10.27 5.35 0.66
CA HIS A 103 -11.46 4.52 0.92
C HIS A 103 -12.36 5.14 2.00
N ALA A 104 -13.64 4.78 1.93
CA ALA A 104 -14.67 5.12 2.90
C ALA A 104 -15.38 3.85 3.41
N ASP A 105 -16.14 4.01 4.50
CA ASP A 105 -17.17 3.06 4.87
C ASP A 105 -18.45 3.25 4.06
N LYS A 106 -19.32 2.23 4.10
CA LYS A 106 -20.60 2.25 3.40
C LYS A 106 -21.41 3.50 3.76
N ALA A 107 -21.89 4.22 2.76
CA ALA A 107 -22.86 5.29 2.97
C ALA A 107 -24.16 4.75 3.59
N SER A 108 -24.80 5.53 4.48
CA SER A 108 -26.11 5.14 4.98
C SER A 108 -27.12 5.09 3.83
N VAL A 109 -28.13 4.23 3.92
CA VAL A 109 -29.14 4.03 2.86
C VAL A 109 -29.90 5.33 2.54
N SER A 110 -29.99 6.27 3.47
CA SER A 110 -30.60 7.59 3.31
C SER A 110 -29.75 8.62 2.55
N ASP A 111 -28.48 8.32 2.27
CA ASP A 111 -27.49 9.27 1.74
C ASP A 111 -27.25 9.17 0.21
N HIS A 112 -28.14 8.48 -0.51
CA HIS A 112 -27.88 7.85 -1.82
C HIS A 112 -27.80 8.75 -3.08
N SER A 113 -27.60 10.07 -2.98
CA SER A 113 -27.26 10.85 -4.19
C SER A 113 -26.15 11.87 -3.98
N ASN A 114 -26.36 12.91 -3.17
CA ASN A 114 -25.34 13.97 -3.01
C ASN A 114 -24.15 13.53 -2.15
N LYS A 115 -24.43 12.86 -1.03
CA LYS A 115 -23.39 12.47 -0.07
C LYS A 115 -22.46 11.37 -0.58
N TYR A 116 -22.89 10.55 -1.53
CA TYR A 116 -22.00 9.58 -2.17
C TYR A 116 -20.86 10.28 -2.91
N PHE A 117 -21.18 11.26 -3.77
CA PHE A 117 -20.16 12.00 -4.51
C PHE A 117 -19.29 12.86 -3.59
N GLU A 118 -19.85 13.41 -2.51
CA GLU A 118 -19.08 14.11 -1.47
C GLU A 118 -18.08 13.17 -0.77
N LYS A 119 -18.51 11.97 -0.36
CA LYS A 119 -17.61 10.95 0.21
C LYS A 119 -16.52 10.54 -0.78
N LEU A 120 -16.86 10.38 -2.05
CA LEU A 120 -15.91 10.03 -3.10
C LEU A 120 -14.88 11.16 -3.32
N ALA A 121 -15.35 12.41 -3.34
CA ALA A 121 -14.49 13.58 -3.42
C ALA A 121 -13.56 13.69 -2.20
N LEU A 122 -14.06 13.39 -1.00
CA LEU A 122 -13.26 13.34 0.22
C LEU A 122 -12.16 12.27 0.15
N CYS A 123 -12.47 11.08 -0.35
CA CYS A 123 -11.48 10.01 -0.57
C CYS A 123 -10.37 10.48 -1.53
N LYS A 124 -10.75 11.10 -2.64
CA LYS A 124 -9.80 11.69 -3.59
C LYS A 124 -8.94 12.77 -2.95
N ALA A 125 -9.54 13.67 -2.17
CA ALA A 125 -8.82 14.74 -1.48
C ALA A 125 -7.81 14.18 -0.47
N ARG A 126 -8.19 13.17 0.31
CA ARG A 126 -7.31 12.50 1.26
C ARG A 126 -6.13 11.81 0.59
N ALA A 127 -6.37 11.01 -0.46
CA ALA A 127 -5.29 10.41 -1.24
C ALA A 127 -4.33 11.48 -1.80
N THR A 128 -4.89 12.59 -2.29
CA THR A 128 -4.10 13.72 -2.81
C THR A 128 -3.21 14.35 -1.72
N GLN A 129 -3.76 14.59 -0.53
CA GLN A 129 -3.00 15.17 0.58
C GLN A 129 -1.92 14.21 1.08
N THR A 130 -2.20 12.91 1.15
CA THR A 130 -1.20 11.90 1.50
C THR A 130 -0.03 11.93 0.52
N VAL A 131 -0.29 11.93 -0.79
CA VAL A 131 0.77 12.04 -1.81
C VAL A 131 1.56 13.35 -1.66
N ARG A 132 0.87 14.47 -1.40
CA ARG A 132 1.52 15.76 -1.20
C ARG A 132 2.54 15.68 -0.06
N VAL A 133 2.13 15.20 1.11
CA VAL A 133 3.02 15.08 2.28
C VAL A 133 4.16 14.11 2.02
N LEU A 134 3.90 12.96 1.37
CA LEU A 134 4.97 12.01 1.01
C LEU A 134 6.02 12.67 0.10
N LYS A 135 5.60 13.44 -0.91
CA LYS A 135 6.50 14.15 -1.83
C LYS A 135 7.28 15.27 -1.15
N GLU A 136 6.62 16.07 -0.32
CA GLU A 136 7.27 17.12 0.48
C GLU A 136 8.33 16.55 1.43
N ASN A 137 8.22 15.28 1.80
CA ASN A 137 9.12 14.59 2.72
C ASN A 137 10.01 13.52 2.06
N GLY A 138 10.31 13.70 0.77
CA GLY A 138 11.40 12.99 0.10
C GLY A 138 10.97 11.92 -0.89
N LEU A 139 9.68 11.62 -1.04
CA LEU A 139 9.24 10.73 -2.10
C LEU A 139 9.48 11.36 -3.48
N ASP A 140 10.46 10.83 -4.21
CA ASP A 140 10.87 11.31 -5.53
C ASP A 140 10.42 10.38 -6.67
N SER A 141 9.40 9.56 -6.44
CA SER A 141 8.88 8.69 -7.50
C SER A 141 8.17 9.53 -8.57
N GLN A 142 8.58 9.33 -9.83
CA GLN A 142 7.91 9.94 -10.98
C GLN A 142 6.61 9.21 -11.35
N ASN A 143 6.41 7.97 -10.87
CA ASN A 143 5.23 7.16 -11.14
C ASN A 143 4.38 7.00 -9.87
N VAL A 144 3.69 8.07 -9.50
CA VAL A 144 2.70 8.07 -8.42
C VAL A 144 1.30 8.14 -9.02
N ILE A 145 0.48 7.13 -8.74
CA ILE A 145 -0.92 7.05 -9.19
C ILE A 145 -1.84 7.36 -8.01
N LEU A 146 -2.78 8.28 -8.23
CA LEU A 146 -3.85 8.59 -7.29
C LEU A 146 -5.09 7.78 -7.62
N GLU A 147 -5.60 7.05 -6.65
CA GLU A 147 -6.81 6.24 -6.75
C GLU A 147 -7.80 6.64 -5.64
N TRP A 148 -9.09 6.39 -5.87
CA TRP A 148 -10.12 6.59 -4.86
C TRP A 148 -11.28 5.65 -5.17
N TYR A 149 -11.70 4.89 -4.17
CA TYR A 149 -12.70 3.84 -4.34
C TYR A 149 -13.99 4.14 -3.59
N GLY A 150 -13.99 5.10 -2.66
CA GLY A 150 -15.14 5.26 -1.76
C GLY A 150 -15.37 3.96 -0.98
N ASP A 151 -16.61 3.48 -0.96
CA ASP A 151 -17.04 2.31 -0.19
C ASP A 151 -17.09 1.00 -0.99
N ILE A 152 -16.67 1.00 -2.26
CA ILE A 152 -16.83 -0.16 -3.17
C ILE A 152 -15.75 -1.25 -2.98
N ARG A 153 -14.73 -1.00 -2.15
CA ARG A 153 -13.65 -1.95 -1.81
C ARG A 153 -13.50 -2.10 -0.29
N PRO A 154 -14.49 -2.67 0.42
CA PRO A 154 -14.39 -2.91 1.85
C PRO A 154 -13.40 -4.05 2.15
N ILE A 155 -12.66 -3.91 3.24
CA ILE A 155 -11.76 -4.95 3.79
C ILE A 155 -12.31 -5.57 5.08
N ALA A 156 -13.39 -5.00 5.62
CA ALA A 156 -14.08 -5.48 6.80
C ALA A 156 -15.60 -5.23 6.71
N SER A 157 -16.36 -5.83 7.61
CA SER A 157 -17.82 -5.69 7.66
C SER A 157 -18.25 -4.25 7.98
N ASN A 158 -19.15 -3.68 7.17
CA ASN A 158 -19.75 -2.37 7.46
C ASN A 158 -20.85 -2.42 8.55
N GLU A 159 -21.20 -3.63 9.01
CA GLU A 159 -22.22 -3.84 10.04
C GLU A 159 -21.70 -3.56 11.46
N THR A 160 -20.37 -3.53 11.64
CA THR A 160 -19.70 -3.27 12.93
C THR A 160 -18.97 -1.94 12.89
N GLU A 161 -18.84 -1.26 14.03
CA GLU A 161 -18.08 -0.01 14.09
C GLU A 161 -16.59 -0.24 13.82
N GLU A 162 -16.04 -1.35 14.32
CA GLU A 162 -14.66 -1.78 14.09
C GLU A 162 -14.40 -2.00 12.60
N GLY A 163 -15.31 -2.69 11.90
CA GLY A 163 -15.17 -2.91 10.47
C GLY A 163 -15.36 -1.65 9.63
N ARG A 164 -16.25 -0.73 10.02
CA ARG A 164 -16.36 0.59 9.38
C ARG A 164 -15.07 1.41 9.56
N LYS A 165 -14.50 1.43 10.76
CA LYS A 165 -13.19 2.06 11.03
C LYS A 165 -12.09 1.49 10.14
N MET A 166 -12.08 0.18 9.94
CA MET A 166 -11.11 -0.46 9.03
C MET A 166 -11.34 -0.09 7.57
N ASN A 167 -12.58 0.12 7.14
CA ASN A 167 -12.88 0.50 5.76
C ASN A 167 -12.49 1.94 5.44
N ARG A 168 -12.59 2.87 6.42
CA ARG A 168 -12.10 4.25 6.31
C ARG A 168 -10.58 4.28 6.46
N ARG A 169 -9.87 4.23 5.33
CA ARG A 169 -8.41 4.07 5.29
C ARG A 169 -7.79 4.72 4.05
N ILE A 170 -6.47 4.90 4.12
CA ILE A 170 -5.61 5.07 2.95
C ILE A 170 -4.86 3.75 2.70
N GLU A 171 -4.80 3.32 1.45
CA GLU A 171 -3.89 2.25 1.03
C GLU A 171 -2.76 2.85 0.19
N ILE A 172 -1.52 2.50 0.53
CA ILE A 172 -0.33 2.82 -0.25
C ILE A 172 0.21 1.50 -0.80
N LEU A 173 0.14 1.34 -2.12
CA LEU A 173 0.62 0.16 -2.82
C LEU A 173 1.98 0.49 -3.45
N LEU A 174 3.00 -0.23 -3.04
CA LEU A 174 4.39 -0.02 -3.42
C LEU A 174 4.83 -1.18 -4.31
N TYR A 175 5.08 -0.91 -5.59
CA TYR A 175 5.51 -1.94 -6.55
C TYR A 175 7.02 -1.86 -6.76
N ALA A 176 7.69 -2.97 -6.51
CA ALA A 176 9.10 -3.15 -6.81
C ALA A 176 9.30 -3.37 -8.33
N GLU A 177 10.47 -2.98 -8.82
CA GLU A 177 10.88 -3.35 -10.16
C GLU A 177 11.26 -4.84 -10.22
N THR A 178 10.55 -5.61 -11.03
CA THR A 178 11.01 -6.91 -11.55
C THR A 178 11.99 -6.65 -12.68
N VAL A 179 13.29 -6.73 -12.38
CA VAL A 179 14.37 -6.67 -13.37
C VAL A 179 14.54 -8.04 -14.03
#